data_AF-A0A965F5N4-F1
#
_entry.id   AF-A0A965F5N4-F1
#
_cell.length_a   1.000
_cell.length_b   1.000
_cell.length_c   1.000
_cell.angle_alpha   90.00
_cell.angle_beta   90.00
_cell.angle_gamma   90.00
#
_symmetry.space_group_name_H-M   'P 1'
#
loop_
_entity.id
_entity.type
_entity.pdbx_description
1 polymer ?
#
loop_
_entity_poly.entity_id
_entity_poly.type
_entity_poly.pdbx_seq_one_letter_code
_entity_poly.pdbx_strand_id
1 'polypeptide(L)'
;MPNRQIDLHLVSDSTGETLHSIARATLARFDDHHVVDHRWSLIRSRLQLDRVLEGIQHEPGPVLYTLVDSSLRHVLEEACQRMGVMCLSPLDPVMELLQEATGARAREKRAAQHVMDADYFRRIDAMHYVLSHDDGQGTVGIRN
;
A
#
# COMPACT_ATOMS: atom_id res chain seq x y z
N MET A 1 -13.29 24.37 13.03
CA MET A 1 -13.00 23.40 14.12
C MET A 1 -11.52 23.53 14.43
N PRO A 2 -11.06 23.44 15.69
CA PRO A 2 -9.63 23.55 15.95
C PRO A 2 -8.90 22.43 15.20
N ASN A 3 -7.73 22.78 14.67
CA ASN A 3 -6.83 21.92 13.91
C ASN A 3 -6.56 20.59 14.63
N ARG A 4 -7.38 19.57 14.39
CA ARG A 4 -7.23 18.27 15.04
C ARG A 4 -6.33 17.41 14.16
N GLN A 5 -5.13 17.15 14.66
CA GLN A 5 -4.21 16.20 14.04
C GLN A 5 -4.87 14.82 13.99
N ILE A 6 -4.77 14.14 12.86
CA ILE A 6 -5.25 12.76 12.64
C ILE A 6 -4.05 11.88 12.33
N ASP A 7 -3.82 10.87 13.14
CA ASP A 7 -2.81 9.84 12.91
C ASP A 7 -3.41 8.73 12.03
N LEU A 8 -3.02 8.68 10.76
CA LEU A 8 -3.53 7.70 9.80
C LEU A 8 -2.52 6.56 9.66
N HIS A 9 -2.93 5.34 10.04
CA HIS A 9 -2.05 4.17 9.96
C HIS A 9 -2.30 3.41 8.66
N LEU A 10 -1.22 3.18 7.90
CA LEU A 10 -1.24 2.47 6.63
C LEU A 10 -0.50 1.14 6.79
N VAL A 11 -1.23 0.02 6.90
CA VAL A 11 -0.69 -1.30 7.26
C VAL A 11 -0.68 -2.26 6.06
N SER A 12 0.48 -2.66 5.59
CA SER A 12 0.63 -3.48 4.37
C SER A 12 1.60 -4.65 4.57
N ASP A 13 1.28 -5.80 3.97
CA ASP A 13 2.17 -6.97 3.87
C ASP A 13 3.25 -6.82 2.77
N SER A 14 3.14 -5.76 1.97
CA SER A 14 4.07 -5.38 0.90
C SER A 14 4.66 -3.98 1.17
N THR A 15 4.86 -3.16 0.14
CA THR A 15 5.48 -1.82 0.26
C THR A 15 4.53 -0.76 0.83
N GLY A 16 3.22 -0.96 0.74
CA GLY A 16 2.21 0.02 1.17
C GLY A 16 1.90 1.13 0.15
N GLU A 17 2.45 1.07 -1.06
CA GLU A 17 2.25 2.12 -2.09
C GLU A 17 0.78 2.26 -2.53
N THR A 18 0.03 1.16 -2.55
CA THR A 18 -1.41 1.20 -2.83
C THR A 18 -2.15 2.03 -1.77
N LEU A 19 -1.87 1.79 -0.49
CA LEU A 19 -2.47 2.54 0.61
C LEU A 19 -2.07 4.01 0.57
N HIS A 20 -0.80 4.31 0.32
CA HIS A 20 -0.32 5.68 0.21
C HIS A 20 -0.98 6.42 -0.96
N SER A 21 -1.15 5.77 -2.11
CA SER A 21 -1.84 6.35 -3.26
C SER A 21 -3.30 6.65 -2.97
N ILE A 22 -4.01 5.74 -2.29
CA ILE A 22 -5.40 5.93 -1.86
C ILE A 22 -5.50 7.07 -0.85
N ALA A 23 -4.65 7.08 0.18
CA ALA A 23 -4.61 8.14 1.19
C ALA A 23 -4.37 9.50 0.54
N ARG A 24 -3.34 9.64 -0.31
CA ARG A 24 -3.04 10.89 -1.01
C ARG A 24 -4.20 11.35 -1.90
N ALA A 25 -4.81 10.45 -2.67
CA ALA A 25 -5.91 10.80 -3.57
C ALA A 25 -7.17 11.26 -2.82
N THR A 26 -7.45 10.63 -1.68
CA THR A 26 -8.64 10.93 -0.85
C THR A 26 -8.43 12.17 0.01
N LEU A 27 -7.29 12.28 0.70
CA LEU A 27 -6.96 13.41 1.57
C LEU A 27 -6.91 14.74 0.81
N ALA A 28 -6.51 14.72 -0.46
CA ALA A 28 -6.52 15.90 -1.32
C ALA A 28 -7.92 16.54 -1.49
N ARG A 29 -9.00 15.83 -1.10
CA ARG A 29 -10.40 16.28 -1.18
C ARG A 29 -10.91 16.96 0.09
N PHE A 30 -10.11 17.00 1.14
CA PHE A 30 -10.45 17.63 2.39
C PHE A 30 -9.62 18.92 2.55
N ASP A 31 -10.30 20.03 2.83
CA ASP A 31 -9.63 21.30 3.16
C ASP A 31 -9.15 21.27 4.61
N ASP A 32 -7.94 21.75 4.89
CA ASP A 32 -7.50 22.11 6.25
C ASP A 32 -7.46 20.96 7.29
N HIS A 33 -6.85 19.81 6.92
CA HIS A 33 -6.62 18.68 7.84
C HIS A 33 -5.12 18.42 8.04
N HIS A 34 -4.69 18.32 9.29
CA HIS A 34 -3.34 17.88 9.65
C HIS A 34 -3.35 16.36 9.81
N VAL A 35 -3.03 15.65 8.73
CA VAL A 35 -2.89 14.18 8.77
C VAL A 35 -1.42 13.81 8.87
N VAL A 36 -1.09 12.94 9.82
CA VAL A 36 0.23 12.34 9.96
C VAL A 36 0.14 10.89 9.51
N ASP A 37 0.90 10.55 8.47
CA ASP A 37 0.94 9.20 7.90
C ASP A 37 1.90 8.30 8.69
N HIS A 38 1.38 7.23 9.26
CA HIS A 38 2.14 6.16 9.91
C HIS A 38 2.22 4.95 9.00
N ARG A 39 3.36 4.75 8.34
CA ARG A 39 3.54 3.69 7.34
C ARG A 39 4.12 2.42 7.96
N TRP A 40 3.36 1.33 7.89
CA TRP A 40 3.74 0.01 8.36
C TRP A 40 3.83 -0.96 7.18
N SER A 41 5.01 -1.06 6.59
CA SER A 41 5.27 -1.93 5.43
C SER A 41 5.84 -3.29 5.85
N LEU A 42 5.69 -4.28 4.97
CA LEU A 42 6.24 -5.64 5.13
C LEU A 42 5.74 -6.38 6.39
N ILE A 43 4.49 -6.11 6.81
CA ILE A 43 3.87 -6.75 7.96
C ILE A 43 3.38 -8.15 7.55
N ARG A 44 4.19 -9.16 7.86
CA ARG A 44 4.02 -10.56 7.42
C ARG A 44 4.04 -11.57 8.55
N SER A 45 4.08 -11.10 9.79
CA SER A 45 4.16 -11.95 10.97
C SER A 45 3.46 -11.32 12.15
N ARG A 46 3.07 -12.16 13.11
CA ARG A 46 2.44 -11.73 14.36
C ARG A 46 3.31 -10.74 15.12
N LEU A 47 4.62 -11.00 15.23
CA LEU A 47 5.56 -10.12 15.93
C LEU A 47 5.65 -8.72 15.30
N GLN A 48 5.60 -8.64 13.96
CA GLN A 48 5.57 -7.36 13.27
C GLN A 48 4.24 -6.64 13.51
N LEU A 49 3.12 -7.37 13.45
CA LEU A 49 1.81 -6.81 13.73
C LEU A 49 1.70 -6.28 15.16
N ASP A 50 2.26 -6.96 16.15
CA ASP A 50 2.24 -6.49 17.55
C ASP A 50 2.89 -5.10 17.68
N ARG A 51 3.98 -4.82 16.96
CA ARG A 51 4.60 -3.47 16.92
C ARG A 51 3.71 -2.43 16.27
N VAL A 52 2.95 -2.81 15.24
CA VAL A 52 1.97 -1.92 14.61
C VAL A 52 0.87 -1.57 15.62
N LEU A 53 0.40 -2.56 16.38
CA LEU A 53 -0.63 -2.35 17.40
C LEU A 53 -0.13 -1.45 18.54
N GLU A 54 1.12 -1.61 18.98
CA GLU A 54 1.76 -0.70 19.93
C GLU A 54 1.80 0.75 19.39
N GLY A 55 2.15 0.93 18.12
CA GLY A 55 2.13 2.23 17.46
C GLY A 55 0.74 2.86 17.41
N ILE A 56 -0.27 2.09 17.00
CA ILE A 56 -1.68 2.54 16.98
C ILE A 56 -2.16 2.90 18.40
N GLN A 57 -1.76 2.15 19.42
CA GLN A 57 -2.15 2.45 20.79
C GLN A 57 -1.49 3.73 21.31
N HIS A 58 -0.26 4.02 20.90
CA HIS A 58 0.47 5.22 21.30
C HIS A 58 -0.11 6.48 20.64
N GLU A 59 -0.45 6.38 19.35
CA GLU A 59 -0.96 7.48 18.54
C GLU A 59 -2.28 7.05 17.87
N PRO A 60 -3.43 7.06 18.58
CA PRO A 60 -4.65 6.45 18.07
C PRO A 60 -5.26 7.19 16.87
N GLY A 61 -5.56 6.45 15.81
CA GLY A 61 -6.33 6.95 14.69
C GLY A 61 -6.77 5.87 13.69
N PRO A 62 -7.41 6.28 12.58
CA PRO A 62 -7.94 5.34 11.59
C PRO A 62 -6.85 4.49 10.95
N VAL A 63 -7.20 3.24 10.64
CA VAL A 63 -6.31 2.25 10.03
C VAL A 63 -6.82 1.86 8.66
N LEU A 64 -5.98 2.04 7.63
CA LEU A 64 -6.18 1.43 6.32
C LEU A 64 -5.19 0.28 6.15
N TYR A 65 -5.66 -0.86 5.65
CA TYR A 65 -4.80 -2.04 5.51
C TYR A 65 -4.95 -2.79 4.18
N THR A 66 -3.91 -3.54 3.79
CA THR A 66 -3.92 -4.45 2.63
C THR A 66 -3.26 -5.80 2.94
N LEU A 67 -3.44 -6.31 4.16
CA LEU A 67 -2.96 -7.62 4.58
C LEU A 67 -3.71 -8.73 3.82
N VAL A 68 -2.98 -9.63 3.16
CA VAL A 68 -3.59 -10.81 2.50
C VAL A 68 -3.82 -11.96 3.47
N ASP A 69 -2.97 -12.11 4.49
CA ASP A 69 -3.08 -13.18 5.48
C ASP A 69 -4.28 -12.96 6.42
N SER A 70 -5.26 -13.87 6.38
CA SER A 70 -6.51 -13.78 7.13
C SER A 70 -6.31 -13.80 8.65
N SER A 71 -5.26 -14.48 9.15
CA SER A 71 -4.98 -14.51 10.58
C SER A 71 -4.46 -13.17 11.09
N LEU A 72 -3.59 -12.51 10.32
CA LEU A 72 -3.10 -11.17 10.65
C LEU A 72 -4.20 -10.12 10.53
N ARG A 73 -5.06 -10.23 9.50
CA ARG A 73 -6.25 -9.37 9.34
C ARG A 73 -7.14 -9.43 10.58
N HIS A 74 -7.52 -10.64 10.98
CA HIS A 74 -8.40 -10.84 12.11
C HIS A 74 -7.83 -10.24 13.41
N VAL A 75 -6.54 -10.48 13.70
CA VAL A 75 -5.88 -9.89 14.88
C VAL A 75 -5.87 -8.35 14.83
N LEU A 76 -5.60 -7.76 13.65
CA LEU A 76 -5.62 -6.32 13.46
C LEU A 76 -7.03 -5.75 13.72
N GLU A 77 -8.05 -6.33 13.09
CA GLU A 77 -9.44 -5.88 13.19
C GLU A 77 -9.97 -5.97 14.62
N GLU A 78 -9.73 -7.09 15.32
CA GLU A 78 -10.13 -7.22 16.70
C GLU A 78 -9.41 -6.22 17.62
N ALA A 79 -8.12 -5.98 17.39
CA ALA A 79 -7.36 -5.00 18.16
C ALA A 79 -7.89 -3.58 17.92
N CYS A 80 -8.16 -3.22 16.67
CA CYS A 80 -8.78 -1.94 16.31
C CYS A 80 -10.15 -1.78 16.96
N GLN A 81 -10.99 -2.83 16.93
CA GLN A 81 -12.28 -2.84 17.60
C GLN A 81 -12.15 -2.63 19.10
N ARG A 82 -11.21 -3.32 19.77
CA ARG A 82 -10.95 -3.15 21.21
C ARG A 82 -10.46 -1.74 21.55
N MET A 83 -9.66 -1.13 20.68
CA MET A 83 -9.17 0.25 20.84
C MET A 83 -10.22 1.31 20.46
N GLY A 84 -11.34 0.93 19.85
CA GLY A 84 -12.35 1.85 19.35
C GLY A 84 -11.89 2.67 18.14
N VAL A 85 -10.91 2.18 17.38
CA VAL A 85 -10.43 2.83 16.15
C VAL A 85 -11.02 2.18 14.91
N MET A 86 -11.31 2.99 13.89
CA MET A 86 -11.80 2.49 12.61
C MET A 86 -10.70 1.76 11.85
N CYS A 87 -11.04 0.62 11.25
CA CYS A 87 -10.12 -0.20 10.47
C CYS A 87 -10.82 -0.66 9.18
N LEU A 88 -10.15 -0.50 8.04
CA LEU A 88 -10.73 -0.80 6.72
C LEU A 88 -9.68 -1.33 5.75
N SER A 89 -10.06 -2.33 4.95
CA SER A 89 -9.36 -2.68 3.70
C SER A 89 -10.03 -1.98 2.52
N PRO A 90 -9.37 -1.00 1.87
CA PRO A 90 -9.92 -0.36 0.67
C PRO A 90 -10.06 -1.31 -0.53
N LEU A 91 -9.32 -2.42 -0.52
CA LEU A 91 -9.32 -3.37 -1.62
C LEU A 91 -10.48 -4.36 -1.55
N ASP A 92 -11.05 -4.63 -0.38
CA ASP A 92 -12.15 -5.60 -0.24
C ASP A 92 -13.34 -5.30 -1.16
N PRO A 93 -13.94 -4.09 -1.15
CA PRO A 93 -15.08 -3.80 -2.04
C PRO A 93 -14.69 -3.81 -3.52
N VAL A 94 -13.43 -3.47 -3.85
CA VAL A 94 -12.93 -3.52 -5.22
C VAL A 94 -12.77 -4.97 -5.69
N MET A 95 -12.27 -5.84 -4.81
CA MET A 95 -12.11 -7.27 -5.08
C MET A 95 -13.47 -7.95 -5.23
N GLU A 96 -14.44 -7.63 -4.37
CA GLU A 96 -15.82 -8.14 -4.47
C GLU A 96 -16.44 -7.78 -5.83
N LEU A 97 -16.39 -6.49 -6.21
CA LEU A 97 -16.86 -6.00 -7.49
C LEU A 97 -16.23 -6.74 -8.68
N LEU A 98 -14.90 -6.93 -8.66
CA LEU A 98 -14.19 -7.60 -9.75
C LEU A 98 -14.49 -9.11 -9.80
N GLN A 99 -14.68 -9.76 -8.66
CA GLN A 99 -15.07 -11.17 -8.62
C GLN A 99 -16.47 -11.37 -9.22
N GLU A 100 -17.41 -10.48 -8.90
CA GLU A 100 -18.75 -10.50 -9.49
C GLU A 100 -18.70 -10.27 -11.00
N ALA A 101 -17.97 -9.25 -11.45
CA ALA A 101 -17.88 -8.90 -12.87
C ALA A 101 -17.16 -9.97 -13.71
N THR A 102 -16.17 -10.66 -13.15
CA THR A 102 -15.38 -11.67 -13.87
C THR A 102 -15.93 -13.09 -13.72
N GLY A 103 -16.80 -13.34 -12.74
CA GLY A 103 -17.21 -14.68 -12.35
C GLY A 103 -16.08 -15.55 -11.78
N ALA A 104 -14.89 -14.97 -11.56
CA ALA A 104 -13.72 -15.67 -11.04
C ALA A 104 -13.50 -15.30 -9.56
N ARG A 105 -13.14 -16.29 -8.74
CA ARG A 105 -12.70 -16.00 -7.36
C ARG A 105 -11.27 -15.49 -7.37
N ALA A 106 -11.01 -14.48 -6.55
CA ALA A 106 -9.64 -14.05 -6.30
C ALA A 106 -8.84 -15.21 -5.72
N ARG A 107 -7.66 -15.46 -6.28
CA ARG A 107 -6.73 -16.43 -5.70
C ARG A 107 -6.17 -15.82 -4.43
N GLU A 108 -6.22 -16.54 -3.31
CA GLU A 108 -5.37 -16.22 -2.17
C GLU A 108 -3.92 -16.22 -2.66
N LYS A 109 -3.28 -15.05 -2.60
CA LYS A 109 -1.88 -14.91 -2.97
C LYS A 109 -1.06 -15.57 -1.86
N ARG A 110 -0.83 -16.89 -1.94
CA ARG A 110 0.36 -17.49 -1.31
C ARG A 110 1.53 -16.72 -1.89
N ALA A 111 2.18 -15.89 -1.06
CA ALA A 111 3.31 -15.00 -1.38
C ALA A 111 4.02 -15.40 -2.69
N ALA A 112 3.45 -14.99 -3.82
CA ALA A 112 4.10 -15.21 -5.10
C ALA A 112 5.23 -14.20 -5.03
N GLN A 113 6.44 -14.72 -4.80
CA GLN A 113 7.68 -13.98 -5.04
C GLN A 113 7.45 -13.14 -6.29
N HIS A 114 7.80 -11.86 -6.24
CA HIS A 114 7.85 -11.00 -7.42
C HIS A 114 8.59 -11.79 -8.52
N VAL A 115 7.84 -12.43 -9.41
CA VAL A 115 8.41 -12.88 -10.67
C VAL A 115 8.65 -11.54 -11.36
N MET A 116 9.92 -11.16 -11.43
CA MET A 116 10.36 -9.97 -12.14
C MET A 116 9.92 -10.17 -13.60
N ASP A 117 8.74 -9.65 -13.92
CA ASP A 117 8.11 -9.80 -15.23
C ASP A 117 8.88 -8.95 -16.25
N ALA A 118 8.73 -9.27 -17.53
CA ALA A 118 9.34 -8.56 -18.64
C ALA A 118 9.13 -7.03 -18.58
N ASP A 119 8.04 -6.56 -17.96
CA ASP A 119 7.80 -5.14 -17.72
C ASP A 119 8.78 -4.49 -16.73
N TYR A 120 9.26 -5.22 -15.72
CA TYR A 120 10.30 -4.75 -14.83
C TYR A 120 11.63 -4.61 -15.59
N PHE A 121 11.99 -5.61 -16.40
CA PHE A 121 13.20 -5.55 -17.23
C PHE A 121 13.13 -4.45 -18.28
N ARG A 122 11.98 -4.24 -18.93
CA ARG A 122 11.78 -3.09 -19.83
C ARG A 122 12.01 -1.75 -19.14
N ARG A 123 11.57 -1.59 -17.88
CA ARG A 123 11.80 -0.36 -17.11
C ARG A 123 13.28 -0.18 -16.75
N ILE A 124 13.97 -1.26 -16.40
CA ILE A 124 15.42 -1.25 -16.14
C ILE A 124 16.20 -0.91 -17.41
N ASP A 125 15.85 -1.53 -18.54
CA ASP A 125 16.47 -1.25 -19.85
C ASP A 125 16.23 0.19 -20.29
N ALA A 126 15.04 0.73 -20.07
CA ALA A 126 14.73 2.14 -20.37
C ALA A 126 15.54 3.10 -19.48
N MET A 127 15.70 2.80 -18.19
CA MET A 127 16.55 3.60 -17.30
C MET A 127 18.03 3.49 -17.70
N HIS A 128 18.52 2.30 -18.03
CA HIS A 128 19.88 2.09 -18.53
C HIS A 128 20.13 2.79 -19.87
N TYR A 129 19.15 2.78 -20.79
CA TYR A 129 19.23 3.51 -22.05
C TYR A 129 19.40 5.00 -21.78
N VAL A 130 18.56 5.59 -20.93
CA VAL A 130 18.70 7.02 -20.57
C VAL A 130 20.05 7.30 -19.92
N LEU A 131 20.48 6.50 -18.93
CA LEU A 131 21.76 6.67 -18.24
C LEU A 131 22.99 6.48 -19.16
N SER A 132 22.87 5.65 -20.20
CA SER A 132 23.94 5.41 -21.18
C SER A 132 23.93 6.38 -22.36
N HIS A 133 22.95 7.28 -22.44
CA HIS A 133 22.79 8.25 -23.51
C HIS A 133 22.72 9.70 -22.98
N ASP A 134 23.00 9.92 -21.69
CA ASP A 134 22.97 11.23 -21.00
C ASP A 134 24.31 12.00 -21.11
N ASP A 135 25.29 11.48 -21.84
CA ASP A 135 26.61 12.09 -22.06
C ASP A 135 26.82 12.61 -23.51
N GLY A 136 25.73 12.85 -24.24
CA GLY A 136 25.74 13.77 -25.39
C GLY A 136 26.53 13.32 -26.62
N GLN A 137 26.77 12.02 -26.81
CA GLN A 137 27.39 11.47 -28.03
C GLN A 137 26.80 10.09 -28.39
N GLY A 138 25.69 10.06 -29.11
CA GLY A 138 25.08 8.81 -29.59
C GLY A 138 24.35 8.97 -30.91
N THR A 139 25.08 9.07 -32.03
CA THR A 139 24.50 9.07 -33.40
C THR A 139 24.05 7.67 -33.86
N VAL A 140 24.00 6.68 -32.98
CA VAL A 140 23.63 5.31 -33.33
C VAL A 140 22.11 5.17 -33.32
N GLY A 141 21.50 5.31 -34.51
CA GLY A 141 20.08 5.05 -34.72
C GLY A 141 19.41 5.93 -35.76
N ILE A 142 20.02 7.06 -36.15
CA ILE A 142 19.47 7.93 -37.20
C ILE A 142 19.99 7.43 -38.56
N ARG A 143 19.20 6.58 -39.23
CA ARG A 143 19.34 6.32 -40.67
C ARG A 143 18.24 7.07 -41.41
N ASN A 144 18.65 7.91 -42.36
CA ASN A 144 17.79 8.40 -43.46
C ASN A 144 17.38 7.25 -44.37
#